data_AF-A0A660TCD3-F1
#
_entry.id   AF-A0A660TCD3-F1
#
_cell.length_a   1.000
_cell.length_b   1.000
_cell.length_c   1.000
_cell.angle_alpha   90.00
_cell.angle_beta   90.00
_cell.angle_gamma   90.00
#
_symmetry.space_group_name_H-M   'P 1'
#
loop_
_entity.id
_entity.type
_entity.pdbx_description
1 polymer ?
#
loop_
_entity_poly.entity_id
_entity_poly.type
_entity_poly.pdbx_seq_one_letter_code
_entity_poly.pdbx_strand_id
1 'polypeptide(L)' 'MGRKALLITPELCIGCRACQVACKSWNNLPAEKTKNNGTHENPPDLSGSTYVKIRFIEKEVK' A
#
# COMPACT_ATOMS: atom_id res chain seq x y z
N MET A 1 25.98 -15.99 -3.40
CA MET A 1 24.70 -15.37 -2.99
C MET A 1 23.97 -14.91 -4.24
N GLY A 2 22.77 -15.43 -4.53
CA GLY A 2 22.00 -15.04 -5.73
C GLY A 2 21.22 -13.74 -5.52
N ARG A 3 21.01 -12.96 -6.59
CA ARG A 3 20.12 -11.78 -6.56
C ARG A 3 18.67 -12.21 -6.29
N LYS A 4 17.93 -11.38 -5.56
CA LYS A 4 16.50 -11.56 -5.27
C LYS A 4 15.69 -10.48 -5.99
N ALA A 5 14.45 -10.80 -6.32
CA ALA A 5 13.51 -9.87 -6.96
C ALA A 5 12.08 -10.15 -6.47
N LEU A 6 11.22 -9.15 -6.59
CA LEU A 6 9.78 -9.24 -6.37
C LEU A 6 9.07 -8.91 -7.69
N LEU A 7 8.09 -9.72 -8.07
CA LEU A 7 7.18 -9.43 -9.18
C LEU A 7 5.84 -9.01 -8.58
N ILE A 8 5.38 -7.81 -8.93
CA ILE A 8 4.09 -7.26 -8.53
C ILE A 8 3.33 -6.95 -9.82
N THR A 9 2.17 -7.57 -10.00
CA THR A 9 1.29 -7.40 -11.17
C THR A 9 0.03 -6.63 -10.78
N PRO A 10 -0.02 -5.30 -11.00
CA PRO A 10 -1.17 -4.48 -10.64
C PRO A 10 -2.48 -4.91 -11.31
N GLU A 11 -2.42 -5.60 -12.44
CA GLU A 11 -3.56 -6.09 -13.22
C GLU A 11 -4.40 -7.12 -12.45
N LEU A 12 -3.79 -7.83 -11.51
CA LEU A 12 -4.45 -8.81 -10.63
C LEU A 12 -4.73 -8.24 -9.22
N CYS A 13 -4.29 -7.01 -8.95
CA CYS A 13 -4.46 -6.38 -7.66
C CYS A 13 -5.93 -5.97 -7.45
N ILE A 14 -6.56 -6.54 -6.43
CA ILE A 14 -7.95 -6.20 -6.05
C ILE A 14 -8.05 -5.07 -5.01
N GLY A 15 -6.94 -4.39 -4.70
CA GLY A 15 -6.94 -3.28 -3.74
C GLY A 15 -7.22 -3.66 -2.28
N CYS A 16 -7.05 -4.93 -1.88
CA CYS A 16 -7.41 -5.41 -0.53
C CYS A 16 -6.56 -4.82 0.62
N ARG A 17 -5.40 -4.21 0.30
CA ARG A 17 -4.43 -3.64 1.27
C ARG A 17 -3.82 -4.63 2.25
N ALA A 18 -3.96 -5.95 2.04
CA ALA A 18 -3.37 -6.98 2.89
C ALA A 18 -1.83 -6.84 2.99
N CYS A 19 -1.16 -6.46 1.90
CA CYS A 19 0.28 -6.20 1.88
C CYS A 19 0.69 -5.05 2.82
N GLN A 20 -0.14 -4.01 2.97
CA GLN A 20 0.12 -2.91 3.92
C GLN A 20 0.05 -3.40 5.37
N VAL A 21 -1.00 -4.16 5.69
CA VAL A 21 -1.22 -4.72 7.03
C VAL A 21 -0.12 -5.72 7.38
N ALA A 22 0.22 -6.63 6.46
CA ALA A 22 1.27 -7.62 6.65
C ALA A 22 2.64 -6.96 6.86
N CYS A 23 2.98 -5.92 6.07
CA CYS A 23 4.22 -5.19 6.24
C CYS A 23 4.33 -4.56 7.62
N LYS A 24 3.27 -3.91 8.11
CA LYS A 24 3.27 -3.33 9.47
C LYS A 24 3.34 -4.41 10.55
N SER A 25 2.57 -5.49 10.41
CA SER A 25 2.54 -6.59 11.37
C SER A 25 3.91 -7.26 11.51
N TRP A 26 4.57 -7.58 10.39
CA TRP A 26 5.89 -8.22 10.41
C TRP A 26 6.96 -7.32 11.04
N ASN A 27 6.90 -6.01 10.76
CA ASN A 27 7.87 -5.04 11.25
C ASN A 27 7.47 -4.37 12.58
N ASN A 28 6.38 -4.82 13.22
CA ASN A 28 5.82 -4.22 14.44
C ASN A 28 5.63 -2.69 14.36
N LEU A 29 5.17 -2.18 13.21
CA LEU A 29 5.00 -0.74 12.99
C LEU A 29 3.61 -0.27 13.44
N PRO A 30 3.51 0.92 14.06
CA PRO A 30 2.22 1.45 14.50
C PRO A 30 1.35 1.90 13.32
N ALA A 31 0.05 2.00 13.57
CA ALA A 31 -0.85 2.73 12.68
C ALA A 31 -0.61 4.24 12.77
N GLU A 32 -0.87 4.95 11.68
CA GLU A 32 -0.81 6.41 11.65
C GLU A 32 -2.20 7.01 11.77
N LYS A 33 -2.30 8.17 12.42
CA LYS A 33 -3.54 8.95 12.40
C LYS A 33 -3.74 9.50 11.00
N THR A 34 -4.83 9.09 10.36
CA THR A 34 -5.19 9.49 9.00
C THR A 34 -6.61 10.01 8.98
N LYS A 35 -6.97 10.69 7.90
CA LYS A 35 -8.33 11.14 7.63
C LYS A 35 -8.68 10.80 6.19
N ASN A 36 -9.96 10.59 5.91
CA ASN A 36 -10.41 10.40 4.54
C ASN A 36 -10.42 11.77 3.83
N ASN A 37 -9.75 11.87 2.67
CA ASN A 37 -9.65 13.08 1.84
C ASN A 37 -10.46 12.95 0.53
N GLY A 38 -11.46 12.09 0.48
CA GLY A 38 -12.27 11.83 -0.71
C GLY A 38 -11.77 10.66 -1.57
N THR A 39 -10.90 9.80 -1.04
CA THR A 39 -10.41 8.59 -1.73
C THR A 39 -10.34 7.40 -0.77
N HIS A 40 -10.30 6.19 -1.32
CA HIS A 40 -10.08 4.96 -0.53
C HIS A 40 -8.62 4.79 -0.08
N GLU A 41 -7.70 5.54 -0.68
CA GLU A 41 -6.28 5.48 -0.39
C GLU A 41 -5.98 6.04 1.01
N ASN A 42 -5.37 5.21 1.85
CA ASN A 42 -4.85 5.61 3.16
C ASN A 42 -3.75 4.61 3.60
N PRO A 43 -2.63 5.07 4.21
CA PRO A 43 -2.25 6.46 4.49
C PRO A 43 -1.97 7.32 3.24
N PRO A 44 -1.98 8.66 3.35
CA PRO A 44 -1.84 9.57 2.22
C PRO A 44 -0.45 9.49 1.57
N ASP A 45 0.59 9.10 2.32
CA ASP A 45 1.92 8.84 1.77
C ASP A 45 2.69 7.78 2.59
N LEU A 46 3.87 7.41 2.12
CA LEU A 46 4.85 6.64 2.88
C LEU A 46 5.38 7.46 4.06
N SER A 47 5.86 6.77 5.08
CA SER A 47 6.40 7.40 6.29
C SER A 47 7.43 6.48 6.97
N GLY A 48 8.02 6.94 8.07
CA GLY A 48 8.87 6.09 8.92
C GLY A 48 8.17 4.86 9.51
N SER A 49 6.83 4.82 9.53
CA SER A 49 6.04 3.66 9.98
C SER A 49 5.22 3.00 8.87
N THR A 50 5.28 3.48 7.63
CA THR A 50 4.57 2.92 6.46
C THR A 50 5.52 2.77 5.28
N TYR A 51 6.03 1.55 5.08
CA TYR A 51 7.01 1.25 4.02
C TYR A 51 6.39 0.90 2.67
N VAL A 52 5.14 0.45 2.69
CA VAL A 52 4.39 0.12 1.47
C VAL A 52 2.96 0.60 1.60
N LYS A 53 2.40 1.07 0.49
CA LYS A 53 1.00 1.47 0.39
C LYS A 53 0.43 1.13 -0.98
N ILE A 54 -0.88 0.86 -1.03
CA ILE A 54 -1.61 0.79 -2.30
C ILE A 54 -2.04 2.20 -2.69
N ARG A 55 -1.74 2.58 -3.93
CA ARG A 55 -2.24 3.82 -4.53
C ARG A 55 -3.48 3.52 -5.37
N PHE A 56 -4.53 4.30 -5.20
CA PHE A 56 -5.77 4.20 -5.99
C PHE A 56 -5.80 5.35 -6.99
N ILE A 57 -5.86 5.01 -8.29
CA ILE A 57 -5.90 6.00 -9.38
C ILE A 57 -7.11 5.68 -10.25
N GLU A 58 -8.17 6.46 -10.07
CA GLU A 58 -9.35 6.39 -10.93
C GLU A 58 -9.05 7.15 -12.23
N LYS A 59 -9.39 6.54 -13.37
CA LYS A 59 -9.27 7.15 -14.69
C LYS A 59 -10.56 6.93 -15.44
N GLU A 60 -11.07 7.98 -16.06
CA GLU A 60 -12.13 7.83 -17.06
C GLU A 60 -11.59 6.99 -18.22
N VAL A 61 -12.28 5.89 -18.51
CA VAL A 61 -12.05 5.14 -19.74
C VAL A 61 -12.82 5.87 -20.82
N LYS A 62 -12.10 6.56 -21.71
CA LYS A 62 -12.69 7.13 -22.91
C LYS A 62 -13.05 6.05 -23.91
#